data_AF-A0A1X3FX16-F1
#
_entry.id   AF-A0A1X3FX16-F1
#
_cell.length_a   1.000
_cell.length_b   1.000
_cell.length_c   1.000
_cell.angle_alpha   90.00
_cell.angle_beta   90.00
_cell.angle_gamma   90.00
#
_symmetry.space_group_name_H-M   'P 1'
#
loop_
_entity.id
_entity.type
_entity.pdbx_description
1 polymer ?
#
loop_
_entity_poly.entity_id
_entity_poly.type
_entity_poly.pdbx_seq_one_letter_code
_entity_poly.pdbx_strand_id
1 'polypeptide(L)'
;TATAFTAARTSGVGGISGKTLTFSSFNGGTAVNVTFGDGTNGSVKTLDQLNTKLQANNLTATIDANGLLTVSTTNDYASSTLGSAAAGGAIGGTLTSSLTFSTASSPVQDSVAQTSRANLVSQYNNILQQIDSTAQDSSFNGVNLLNGDQLKLVFDETAKSSLSITGVTYNSKGLGLAALTSGVDFIDNAATNKVLTNLNSASSTLRSEASALGSNLTIVQVRQDFNKNLINVLQTGSSNLTLADTNVEAANSQALSTRQSIAVSALSLANQSQQSVLQLLR
;
A
#
# COMPACT_ATOMS: atom_id res chain seq x y z
N THR A 1 7.00 3.82 45.08
CA THR A 1 7.91 3.22 44.08
C THR A 1 7.90 4.12 42.86
N ALA A 2 9.07 4.60 42.42
CA ALA A 2 9.18 5.60 41.34
C ALA A 2 9.69 4.92 40.07
N THR A 3 9.15 5.28 38.92
CA THR A 3 9.51 4.74 37.59
C THR A 3 10.77 5.37 37.02
N ALA A 4 11.47 6.14 37.84
CA ALA A 4 12.55 7.04 37.49
C ALA A 4 13.63 6.99 38.56
N PHE A 5 14.84 7.37 38.19
CA PHE A 5 15.93 7.62 39.14
C PHE A 5 15.78 9.01 39.72
N THR A 6 15.70 9.12 41.05
CA THR A 6 15.61 10.41 41.73
C THR A 6 16.77 10.60 42.71
N ALA A 7 17.33 11.80 42.74
CA ALA A 7 18.37 12.18 43.69
C ALA A 7 18.23 13.66 44.08
N ALA A 8 18.23 13.93 45.38
CA ALA A 8 18.21 15.30 45.92
C ALA A 8 19.60 15.69 46.42
N ARG A 9 19.92 16.98 46.34
CA ARG A 9 21.09 17.56 47.02
C ARG A 9 20.67 18.22 48.34
N THR A 10 21.49 18.09 49.37
CA THR A 10 21.50 19.05 50.48
C THR A 10 22.21 20.33 50.01
N SER A 11 21.68 21.51 50.37
CA SER A 11 22.12 22.80 49.80
C SER A 11 23.60 23.09 50.08
N GLY A 12 24.38 23.39 49.03
CA GLY A 12 25.79 23.78 49.07
C GLY A 12 26.36 24.03 47.66
N VAL A 13 27.26 25.00 47.52
CA VAL A 13 27.94 25.31 46.25
C VAL A 13 29.03 24.26 45.93
N GLY A 14 29.06 23.75 44.69
CA GLY A 14 30.22 23.04 44.12
C GLY A 14 30.29 21.51 44.25
N GLY A 15 29.29 20.84 44.84
CA GLY A 15 29.43 19.41 45.21
C GLY A 15 29.49 18.37 44.07
N ILE A 16 29.07 18.70 42.84
CA ILE A 16 28.97 17.73 41.73
C ILE A 16 29.82 18.06 40.51
N SER A 17 30.58 19.15 40.52
CA SER A 17 31.50 19.49 39.42
C SER A 17 32.59 18.42 39.32
N GLY A 18 32.92 17.98 38.09
CA GLY A 18 33.83 16.87 37.84
C GLY A 18 33.24 15.48 38.05
N LYS A 19 32.00 15.37 38.59
CA LYS A 19 31.36 14.06 38.78
C LYS A 19 30.72 13.57 37.49
N THR A 20 30.87 12.27 37.23
CA THR A 20 30.25 11.59 36.10
C THR A 20 28.93 10.93 36.46
N LEU A 21 27.94 11.05 35.59
CA LEU A 21 26.69 10.30 35.60
C LEU A 21 26.64 9.48 34.32
N THR A 22 26.55 8.16 34.47
CA THR A 22 26.51 7.24 33.33
C THR A 22 25.21 6.47 33.30
N PHE A 23 24.73 6.18 32.10
CA PHE A 23 23.66 5.22 31.84
C PHE A 23 24.14 4.20 30.82
N SER A 24 23.95 2.91 31.08
CA SER A 24 24.10 1.90 30.03
C SER A 24 23.06 2.13 28.91
N SER A 25 23.24 1.47 27.75
CA SER A 25 22.25 1.50 26.67
C SER A 25 20.86 1.14 27.20
N PHE A 26 19.84 1.91 26.83
CA PHE A 26 18.44 1.71 27.18
C PHE A 26 17.60 1.58 25.91
N ASN A 27 16.95 0.42 25.72
CA ASN A 27 16.13 0.11 24.55
C ASN A 27 16.82 0.43 23.21
N GLY A 28 18.08 0.00 23.06
CA GLY A 28 18.88 0.25 21.86
C GLY A 28 19.40 1.68 21.73
N GLY A 29 19.16 2.54 22.72
CA GLY A 29 19.75 3.87 22.82
C GLY A 29 21.27 3.84 23.05
N THR A 30 21.94 4.95 22.79
CA THR A 30 23.41 5.06 22.98
C THR A 30 23.73 5.29 24.45
N ALA A 31 24.64 4.49 25.02
CA ALA A 31 25.08 4.67 26.41
C ALA A 31 25.57 6.11 26.68
N VAL A 32 25.19 6.65 27.83
CA VAL A 32 25.47 8.05 28.19
C VAL A 32 26.58 8.10 29.20
N ASN A 33 27.52 9.03 28.99
CA ASN A 33 28.49 9.44 29.99
C ASN A 33 28.55 10.97 30.04
N VAL A 34 28.04 11.55 31.12
CA VAL A 34 27.96 12.99 31.34
C VAL A 34 28.88 13.37 32.47
N THR A 35 29.72 14.38 32.26
CA THR A 35 30.51 15.02 33.34
C THR A 35 29.92 16.39 33.64
N PHE A 36 29.49 16.59 34.88
CA PHE A 36 28.93 17.86 35.32
C PHE A 36 30.02 18.91 35.54
N GLY A 37 29.83 20.13 35.04
CA GLY A 37 30.82 21.20 35.15
C GLY A 37 30.62 22.29 34.10
N ASP A 38 31.42 23.34 34.19
CA ASP A 38 31.37 24.50 33.29
C ASP A 38 32.72 24.84 32.64
N GLY A 39 33.45 23.80 32.19
CA GLY A 39 34.75 23.96 31.51
C GLY A 39 35.61 22.71 31.57
N THR A 40 36.90 22.88 31.92
CA THR A 40 37.92 21.80 31.95
C THR A 40 37.50 20.56 32.76
N ASN A 41 36.60 20.71 33.72
CA ASN A 41 36.12 19.64 34.61
C ASN A 41 34.72 19.11 34.26
N GLY A 42 34.12 19.48 33.12
CA GLY A 42 32.81 18.97 32.70
C GLY A 42 32.10 19.90 31.73
N SER A 43 31.19 19.33 30.93
CA SER A 43 30.51 20.06 29.83
C SER A 43 29.02 20.24 30.04
N VAL A 44 28.45 19.67 31.10
CA VAL A 44 27.02 19.78 31.41
C VAL A 44 26.82 20.62 32.67
N LYS A 45 26.26 21.82 32.47
CA LYS A 45 25.94 22.81 33.51
C LYS A 45 24.43 22.98 33.68
N THR A 46 23.66 22.84 32.61
CA THR A 46 22.22 23.08 32.60
C THR A 46 21.42 21.79 32.45
N LEU A 47 20.15 21.81 32.88
CA LEU A 47 19.22 20.72 32.64
C LEU A 47 19.04 20.44 31.14
N ASP A 48 19.04 21.49 30.32
CA ASP A 48 18.94 21.38 28.87
C ASP A 48 20.14 20.65 28.23
N GLN A 49 21.36 20.98 28.67
CA GLN A 49 22.57 20.26 28.25
C GLN A 49 22.55 18.80 28.70
N LEU A 50 22.03 18.51 29.90
CA LEU A 50 21.85 17.14 30.37
C LEU A 50 20.84 16.40 29.50
N ASN A 51 19.68 17.00 29.23
CA ASN A 51 18.63 16.42 28.38
C ASN A 51 19.12 16.19 26.95
N THR A 52 19.93 17.08 26.40
CA THR A 52 20.55 16.89 25.07
C THR A 52 21.41 15.62 25.02
N LYS A 53 22.14 15.31 26.11
CA LYS A 53 22.95 14.09 26.20
C LYS A 53 22.12 12.83 26.47
N LEU A 54 21.08 12.95 27.29
CA LEU A 54 20.19 11.85 27.67
C LEU A 54 19.26 11.40 26.54
N GLN A 55 18.85 12.31 25.65
CA GLN A 55 17.96 12.01 24.52
C GLN A 55 18.48 10.89 23.62
N ALA A 56 19.79 10.81 23.38
CA ALA A 56 20.41 9.74 22.58
C ALA A 56 20.22 8.33 23.18
N ASN A 57 19.81 8.26 24.45
CA ASN A 57 19.51 7.03 25.17
C ASN A 57 18.04 6.90 25.58
N ASN A 58 17.17 7.69 24.96
CA ASN A 58 15.73 7.69 25.23
C ASN A 58 15.38 8.06 26.69
N LEU A 59 16.21 8.89 27.31
CA LEU A 59 16.01 9.38 28.68
C LEU A 59 15.76 10.89 28.68
N THR A 60 15.06 11.35 29.70
CA THR A 60 14.84 12.77 30.00
C THR A 60 15.03 13.00 31.49
N ALA A 61 15.44 14.21 31.84
CA ALA A 61 15.65 14.67 33.19
C ALA A 61 14.81 15.91 33.49
N THR A 62 14.29 15.97 34.71
CA THR A 62 13.63 17.13 35.29
C THR A 62 14.23 17.44 36.65
N ILE A 63 14.15 18.70 37.08
CA ILE A 63 14.53 19.12 38.43
C ILE A 63 13.32 19.86 39.00
N ASP A 64 12.84 19.43 40.17
CA ASP A 64 11.72 20.09 40.85
C ASP A 64 12.18 21.35 41.61
N ALA A 65 11.22 22.08 42.21
CA ALA A 65 11.51 23.29 42.99
C ALA A 65 12.41 23.04 44.23
N ASN A 66 12.50 21.78 44.69
CA ASN A 66 13.32 21.37 45.82
C ASN A 66 14.72 20.90 45.38
N GLY A 67 15.02 20.91 44.07
CA GLY A 67 16.30 20.45 43.54
C GLY A 67 16.40 18.93 43.41
N LEU A 68 15.27 18.20 43.41
CA LEU A 68 15.22 16.77 43.14
C LEU A 68 15.40 16.54 41.64
N LEU A 69 16.55 16.00 41.25
CA LEU A 69 16.78 15.52 39.89
C LEU A 69 16.02 14.21 39.69
N THR A 70 15.14 14.16 38.70
CA THR A 70 14.43 12.95 38.27
C THR A 70 14.84 12.62 36.85
N VAL A 71 15.39 11.43 36.61
CA VAL A 71 15.68 10.90 35.28
C VAL A 71 14.70 9.79 34.95
N SER A 72 13.87 10.01 33.94
CA SER A 72 12.85 9.07 33.45
C SER A 72 13.09 8.72 31.99
N THR A 73 12.34 7.74 31.50
CA THR A 73 12.29 7.41 30.07
C THR A 73 11.55 8.50 29.29
N THR A 74 11.78 8.58 27.98
CA THR A 74 10.90 9.33 27.08
C THR A 74 9.57 8.60 26.86
N ASN A 75 8.60 9.29 26.25
CA ASN A 75 7.30 8.70 25.88
C ASN A 75 7.43 7.54 24.87
N ASP A 76 8.55 7.45 24.16
CA ASP A 76 8.80 6.39 23.20
C ASP A 76 8.97 5.03 23.88
N TYR A 77 9.45 5.01 25.13
CA TYR A 77 9.67 3.79 25.89
C TYR A 77 9.11 3.89 27.32
N ALA A 78 8.03 4.65 27.50
CA ALA A 78 7.40 4.88 28.80
C ALA A 78 6.88 3.59 29.48
N SER A 79 6.69 2.51 28.71
CA SER A 79 6.29 1.20 29.22
C SER A 79 7.47 0.37 29.76
N SER A 80 8.70 0.77 29.48
CA SER A 80 9.91 0.02 29.84
C SER A 80 10.45 0.41 31.21
N THR A 81 11.01 -0.56 31.91
CA THR A 81 11.60 -0.34 33.24
C THR A 81 13.05 0.08 33.11
N LEU A 82 13.37 1.30 33.52
CA LEU A 82 14.73 1.82 33.51
C LEU A 82 15.63 1.05 34.49
N GLY A 83 16.84 0.70 34.06
CA GLY A 83 17.78 -0.11 34.84
C GLY A 83 17.46 -1.61 34.89
N SER A 84 16.42 -2.08 34.18
CA SER A 84 16.10 -3.51 34.12
C SER A 84 17.08 -4.28 33.23
N ALA A 85 17.20 -5.60 33.45
CA ALA A 85 18.06 -6.46 32.62
C ALA A 85 17.61 -6.50 31.15
N ALA A 86 16.30 -6.39 30.88
CA ALA A 86 15.74 -6.46 29.54
C ALA A 86 15.88 -5.13 28.78
N ALA A 87 15.53 -4.02 29.42
CA ALA A 87 15.53 -2.71 28.76
C ALA A 87 16.88 -1.98 28.89
N GLY A 88 17.71 -2.32 29.88
CA GLY A 88 18.98 -1.64 30.15
C GLY A 88 18.81 -0.30 30.88
N GLY A 89 19.71 0.65 30.64
CA GLY A 89 19.70 1.97 31.30
C GLY A 89 20.12 1.97 32.77
N ALA A 90 21.03 1.07 33.17
CA ALA A 90 21.56 1.04 34.52
C ALA A 90 22.37 2.32 34.80
N ILE A 91 22.10 2.95 35.95
CA ILE A 91 22.77 4.16 36.40
C ILE A 91 24.16 3.84 37.00
N GLY A 92 25.13 4.72 36.79
CA GLY A 92 26.47 4.61 37.34
C GLY A 92 27.25 5.93 37.32
N GLY A 93 28.58 5.82 37.38
CA GLY A 93 29.49 6.98 37.43
C GLY A 93 29.78 7.44 38.85
N THR A 94 30.68 8.42 39.00
CA THR A 94 31.11 8.88 40.33
C THR A 94 30.03 9.67 41.07
N LEU A 95 28.98 10.12 40.36
CA LEU A 95 27.87 10.86 40.95
C LEU A 95 27.01 9.97 41.86
N THR A 96 26.88 8.67 41.58
CA THR A 96 26.08 7.74 42.40
C THR A 96 26.69 7.47 43.78
N SER A 97 27.98 7.76 43.97
CA SER A 97 28.63 7.77 45.30
C SER A 97 28.48 9.10 46.03
N SER A 98 28.17 10.17 45.30
CA SER A 98 28.02 11.53 45.86
C SER A 98 26.55 11.87 46.16
N LEU A 99 25.61 11.25 45.45
CA LEU A 99 24.17 11.37 45.63
C LEU A 99 23.54 9.97 45.70
N THR A 100 22.60 9.78 46.62
CA THR A 100 21.81 8.55 46.69
C THR A 100 20.69 8.60 45.66
N PHE A 101 20.74 7.72 44.67
CA PHE A 101 19.65 7.54 43.70
C PHE A 101 18.65 6.48 44.18
N SER A 102 17.37 6.70 43.90
CA SER A 102 16.35 5.67 44.03
C SER A 102 16.62 4.46 43.12
N THR A 103 15.93 3.35 43.34
CA THR A 103 15.79 2.29 42.33
C THR A 103 14.53 2.52 41.52
N ALA A 104 14.66 2.55 40.18
CA ALA A 104 13.50 2.64 39.31
C ALA A 104 12.70 1.33 39.36
N SER A 105 11.37 1.44 39.43
CA SER A 105 10.43 0.32 39.39
C SER A 105 9.69 0.26 38.06
N SER A 106 8.97 -0.85 37.83
CA SER A 106 8.08 -0.97 36.67
C SER A 106 7.11 0.20 36.55
N PRO A 107 6.82 0.68 35.33
CA PRO A 107 5.84 1.71 35.08
C PRO A 107 4.47 1.39 35.71
N VAL A 108 3.88 2.37 36.37
CA VAL A 108 2.52 2.26 36.92
C VAL A 108 1.53 2.41 35.77
N GLN A 109 0.66 1.42 35.58
CA GLN A 109 -0.34 1.45 34.53
C GLN A 109 -1.53 2.31 34.95
N ASP A 110 -1.88 3.29 34.10
CA ASP A 110 -3.13 4.04 34.21
C ASP A 110 -4.28 3.19 33.63
N SER A 111 -5.24 2.81 34.49
CA SER A 111 -6.36 1.94 34.12
C SER A 111 -7.30 2.56 33.09
N VAL A 112 -7.49 3.88 33.11
CA VAL A 112 -8.33 4.59 32.13
C VAL A 112 -7.63 4.57 30.78
N ALA A 113 -6.34 4.93 30.74
CA ALA A 113 -5.56 4.91 29.51
C ALA A 113 -5.45 3.50 28.91
N GLN A 114 -5.27 2.47 29.73
CA GLN A 114 -5.25 1.07 29.28
C GLN A 114 -6.59 0.64 28.68
N THR A 115 -7.71 1.06 29.28
CA THR A 115 -9.05 0.77 28.76
C THR A 115 -9.26 1.43 27.39
N SER A 116 -8.88 2.71 27.24
CA SER A 116 -8.95 3.40 25.95
C SER A 116 -8.09 2.73 24.88
N ARG A 117 -6.85 2.32 25.20
CA ARG A 117 -5.98 1.60 24.27
C ARG A 117 -6.51 0.22 23.89
N ALA A 118 -7.06 -0.53 24.85
CA ALA A 118 -7.67 -1.82 24.58
C ALA A 118 -8.84 -1.70 23.59
N ASN A 119 -9.64 -0.63 23.70
CA ASN A 119 -10.70 -0.35 22.74
C ASN A 119 -10.15 -0.05 21.33
N LEU A 120 -9.05 0.70 21.23
CA LEU A 120 -8.38 0.97 19.94
C LEU A 120 -7.78 -0.30 19.32
N VAL A 121 -7.17 -1.17 20.13
CA VAL A 121 -6.69 -2.50 19.69
C VAL A 121 -7.84 -3.34 19.14
N SER A 122 -8.99 -3.37 19.83
CA SER A 122 -10.19 -4.06 19.37
C SER A 122 -10.69 -3.50 18.04
N GLN A 123 -10.79 -2.16 17.91
CA GLN A 123 -11.18 -1.50 16.67
C GLN A 123 -10.23 -1.83 15.51
N TYR A 124 -8.92 -1.79 15.74
CA TYR A 124 -7.92 -2.15 14.75
C TYR A 124 -8.10 -3.60 14.26
N ASN A 125 -8.25 -4.55 15.20
CA ASN A 125 -8.43 -5.96 14.86
C ASN A 125 -9.75 -6.21 14.11
N ASN A 126 -10.83 -5.50 14.45
CA ASN A 126 -12.08 -5.56 13.70
C ASN A 126 -11.91 -5.04 12.27
N ILE A 127 -11.13 -3.97 12.07
CA ILE A 127 -10.82 -3.46 10.73
C ILE A 127 -9.96 -4.47 9.95
N LEU A 128 -9.02 -5.17 10.58
CA LEU A 128 -8.29 -6.25 9.91
C LEU A 128 -9.22 -7.36 9.42
N GLN A 129 -10.21 -7.75 10.22
CA GLN A 129 -11.24 -8.71 9.78
C GLN A 129 -12.05 -8.17 8.60
N GLN A 130 -12.42 -6.89 8.60
CA GLN A 130 -13.10 -6.26 7.46
C GLN A 130 -12.23 -6.25 6.20
N ILE A 131 -10.92 -6.02 6.33
CA ILE A 131 -9.97 -6.11 5.21
C ILE A 131 -9.93 -7.55 4.68
N ASP A 132 -9.85 -8.54 5.55
CA ASP A 132 -9.82 -9.95 5.16
C ASP A 132 -11.10 -10.36 4.42
N SER A 133 -12.26 -10.00 4.96
CA SER A 133 -13.56 -10.24 4.32
C SER A 133 -13.67 -9.52 2.99
N THR A 134 -13.29 -8.24 2.91
CA THR A 134 -13.33 -7.47 1.66
C THR A 134 -12.43 -8.10 0.59
N ALA A 135 -11.21 -8.49 0.95
CA ALA A 135 -10.28 -9.15 0.04
C ALA A 135 -10.84 -10.50 -0.44
N GLN A 136 -11.47 -11.28 0.44
CA GLN A 136 -12.09 -12.57 0.11
C GLN A 136 -13.33 -12.41 -0.79
N ASP A 137 -14.15 -11.40 -0.55
CA ASP A 137 -15.41 -11.18 -1.27
C ASP A 137 -15.22 -10.48 -2.62
N SER A 138 -14.03 -9.90 -2.88
CA SER A 138 -13.68 -9.17 -4.11
C SER A 138 -13.47 -10.08 -5.33
N SER A 139 -14.43 -10.96 -5.60
CA SER A 139 -14.43 -11.87 -6.74
C SER A 139 -15.34 -11.38 -7.86
N PHE A 140 -14.94 -11.65 -9.11
CA PHE A 140 -15.79 -11.46 -10.29
C PHE A 140 -15.77 -12.74 -11.13
N ASN A 141 -16.95 -13.29 -11.42
CA ASN A 141 -17.13 -14.54 -12.16
C ASN A 141 -16.23 -15.69 -11.65
N GLY A 142 -16.02 -15.78 -10.33
CA GLY A 142 -15.20 -16.82 -9.70
C GLY A 142 -13.69 -16.58 -9.74
N VAL A 143 -13.23 -15.40 -10.16
CA VAL A 143 -11.82 -14.99 -10.09
C VAL A 143 -11.66 -13.87 -9.07
N ASN A 144 -10.76 -14.06 -8.10
CA ASN A 144 -10.41 -13.07 -7.10
C ASN A 144 -8.92 -12.71 -7.17
N LEU A 145 -8.62 -11.57 -7.80
CA LEU A 145 -7.25 -11.07 -7.96
C LEU A 145 -6.61 -10.57 -6.65
N LEU A 146 -7.38 -10.41 -5.57
CA LEU A 146 -6.88 -10.04 -4.23
C LEU A 146 -6.67 -11.26 -3.32
N ASN A 147 -7.04 -12.45 -3.79
CA ASN A 147 -6.85 -13.72 -3.09
C ASN A 147 -5.94 -14.71 -3.86
N GLY A 148 -5.12 -14.19 -4.78
CA GLY A 148 -4.10 -14.95 -5.50
C GLY A 148 -4.57 -15.66 -6.79
N ASP A 149 -5.82 -15.48 -7.20
CA ASP A 149 -6.29 -16.06 -8.46
C ASP A 149 -5.66 -15.35 -9.66
N GLN A 150 -5.73 -16.00 -10.82
CA GLN A 150 -5.16 -15.49 -12.06
C GLN A 150 -6.27 -15.23 -13.07
N LEU A 151 -6.16 -14.10 -13.79
CA LEU A 151 -7.05 -13.76 -14.88
C LEU A 151 -6.27 -13.77 -16.19
N LYS A 152 -6.61 -14.69 -17.09
CA LYS A 152 -6.10 -14.69 -18.46
C LYS A 152 -7.14 -14.08 -19.39
N LEU A 153 -6.80 -12.95 -20.00
CA LEU A 153 -7.58 -12.27 -21.02
C LEU A 153 -7.05 -12.63 -22.39
N VAL A 154 -7.92 -13.11 -23.28
CA VAL A 154 -7.57 -13.44 -24.67
C VAL A 154 -8.14 -12.34 -25.58
N PHE A 155 -7.32 -11.82 -26.50
CA PHE A 155 -7.66 -10.70 -27.36
C PHE A 155 -7.95 -11.09 -28.82
N ASP A 156 -7.60 -12.32 -29.21
CA ASP A 156 -7.77 -12.84 -30.57
C ASP A 156 -8.43 -14.23 -30.55
N GLU A 157 -9.04 -14.62 -31.66
CA GLU A 157 -9.74 -15.92 -31.75
C GLU A 157 -8.80 -17.12 -31.63
N THR A 158 -7.51 -16.94 -31.93
CA THR A 158 -6.51 -18.01 -31.87
C THR A 158 -5.83 -18.16 -30.51
N ALA A 159 -6.18 -17.31 -29.54
CA ALA A 159 -5.58 -17.25 -28.21
C ALA A 159 -4.06 -17.04 -28.16
N LYS A 160 -3.47 -16.52 -29.24
CA LYS A 160 -2.03 -16.20 -29.33
C LYS A 160 -1.73 -14.82 -28.77
N SER A 161 -2.71 -13.92 -28.74
CA SER A 161 -2.62 -12.61 -28.13
C SER A 161 -3.41 -12.61 -26.82
N SER A 162 -2.70 -12.63 -25.70
CA SER A 162 -3.32 -12.64 -24.38
C SER A 162 -2.59 -11.75 -23.38
N LEU A 163 -3.31 -11.27 -22.37
CA LEU A 163 -2.77 -10.65 -21.17
C LEU A 163 -3.08 -11.56 -19.98
N SER A 164 -2.05 -11.98 -19.26
CA SER A 164 -2.19 -12.69 -17.99
C SER A 164 -1.97 -11.70 -16.85
N ILE A 165 -2.96 -11.60 -15.96
CA ILE A 165 -2.89 -10.81 -14.73
C ILE A 165 -2.81 -11.82 -13.59
N THR A 166 -1.67 -11.83 -12.90
CA THR A 166 -1.47 -12.64 -11.70
C THR A 166 -2.01 -11.87 -10.51
N GLY A 167 -2.96 -12.46 -9.79
CA GLY A 167 -3.45 -11.89 -8.55
C GLY A 167 -2.43 -11.99 -7.43
N VAL A 168 -2.71 -11.21 -6.41
CA VAL A 168 -1.93 -11.06 -5.19
C VAL A 168 -2.78 -11.52 -4.01
N THR A 169 -2.17 -11.80 -2.86
CA THR A 169 -2.91 -12.09 -1.62
C THR A 169 -2.81 -10.87 -0.72
N TYR A 170 -3.82 -10.01 -0.71
CA TYR A 170 -3.85 -8.77 0.08
C TYR A 170 -4.92 -8.76 1.16
N ASN A 171 -5.05 -9.89 1.86
CA ASN A 171 -5.61 -9.91 3.20
C ASN A 171 -4.64 -9.28 4.21
N SER A 172 -5.06 -9.08 5.45
CA SER A 172 -4.26 -8.52 6.55
C SER A 172 -2.88 -9.15 6.65
N LYS A 173 -2.79 -10.49 6.61
CA LYS A 173 -1.53 -11.24 6.65
C LYS A 173 -0.64 -10.94 5.44
N GLY A 174 -1.20 -10.96 4.23
CA GLY A 174 -0.48 -10.70 2.99
C GLY A 174 0.03 -9.26 2.88
N LEU A 175 -0.66 -8.32 3.54
CA LEU A 175 -0.23 -6.93 3.71
C LEU A 175 0.76 -6.72 4.87
N GLY A 176 1.12 -7.78 5.61
CA GLY A 176 2.01 -7.69 6.77
C GLY A 176 1.37 -7.03 8.01
N LEU A 177 0.05 -6.95 8.05
CA LEU A 177 -0.72 -6.41 9.16
C LEU A 177 -1.07 -7.53 10.14
N ALA A 178 -0.38 -7.57 11.27
CA ALA A 178 -0.63 -8.52 12.34
C ALA A 178 -1.69 -7.98 13.32
N ALA A 179 -2.51 -8.88 13.86
CA ALA A 179 -3.44 -8.53 14.94
C ALA A 179 -2.68 -8.02 16.17
N LEU A 180 -3.22 -6.99 16.80
CA LEU A 180 -2.64 -6.35 17.98
C LEU A 180 -3.13 -7.02 19.26
N THR A 181 -2.27 -7.01 20.27
CA THR A 181 -2.53 -7.58 21.60
C THR A 181 -2.65 -6.45 22.63
N SER A 182 -3.76 -6.44 23.35
CA SER A 182 -3.98 -5.47 24.43
C SER A 182 -2.94 -5.62 25.54
N GLY A 183 -2.42 -4.49 26.03
CA GLY A 183 -1.37 -4.47 27.06
C GLY A 183 0.05 -4.73 26.53
N VAL A 184 0.21 -4.95 25.21
CA VAL A 184 1.51 -5.07 24.54
C VAL A 184 1.62 -4.00 23.46
N ASP A 185 0.64 -3.92 22.57
CA ASP A 185 0.60 -2.94 21.49
C ASP A 185 -0.04 -1.62 21.95
N PHE A 186 0.30 -0.53 21.24
CA PHE A 186 -0.08 0.85 21.57
C PHE A 186 0.33 1.33 22.98
N ILE A 187 1.14 0.57 23.70
CA ILE A 187 1.48 0.88 25.10
C ILE A 187 2.40 2.11 25.25
N ASP A 188 3.19 2.41 24.23
CA ASP A 188 4.04 3.60 24.11
C ASP A 188 4.17 4.03 22.63
N ASN A 189 4.88 5.13 22.38
CA ASN A 189 5.01 5.63 21.00
C ASN A 189 5.84 4.67 20.14
N ALA A 190 6.85 3.96 20.67
CA ALA A 190 7.64 3.05 19.86
C ALA A 190 6.79 1.88 19.36
N ALA A 191 5.97 1.28 20.22
CA ALA A 191 5.00 0.25 19.82
C ALA A 191 4.01 0.78 18.78
N THR A 192 3.48 1.99 18.99
CA THR A 192 2.53 2.62 18.06
C THR A 192 3.15 2.94 16.70
N ASN A 193 4.38 3.45 16.68
CA ASN A 193 5.11 3.78 15.45
C ASN A 193 5.44 2.56 14.61
N LYS A 194 5.63 1.38 15.22
CA LYS A 194 5.77 0.11 14.48
C LYS A 194 4.49 -0.21 13.71
N VAL A 195 3.34 -0.11 14.36
CA VAL A 195 2.03 -0.33 13.70
C VAL A 195 1.83 0.70 12.57
N LEU A 196 2.15 1.97 12.81
CA LEU A 196 2.05 3.03 11.80
C LEU A 196 2.95 2.75 10.58
N THR A 197 4.18 2.28 10.81
CA THR A 197 5.11 1.93 9.73
C THR A 197 4.57 0.78 8.87
N ASN A 198 4.00 -0.25 9.51
CA ASN A 198 3.38 -1.37 8.80
C ASN A 198 2.16 -0.90 7.98
N LEU A 199 1.31 -0.03 8.54
CA LEU A 199 0.17 0.56 7.83
C LEU A 199 0.59 1.39 6.61
N ASN A 200 1.63 2.21 6.73
CA ASN A 200 2.17 3.00 5.62
C ASN A 200 2.74 2.10 4.51
N SER A 201 3.41 1.01 4.89
CA SER A 201 3.94 0.02 3.95
C SER A 201 2.80 -0.68 3.21
N ALA A 202 1.79 -1.19 3.93
CA ALA A 202 0.60 -1.80 3.35
C ALA A 202 -0.15 -0.85 2.39
N SER A 203 -0.32 0.42 2.78
CA SER A 203 -0.94 1.44 1.93
C SER A 203 -0.16 1.68 0.63
N SER A 204 1.17 1.70 0.71
CA SER A 204 2.04 1.86 -0.46
C SER A 204 1.94 0.66 -1.41
N THR A 205 1.90 -0.57 -0.87
CA THR A 205 1.68 -1.79 -1.63
C THR A 205 0.34 -1.78 -2.37
N LEU A 206 -0.75 -1.43 -1.67
CA LEU A 206 -2.08 -1.34 -2.28
C LEU A 206 -2.15 -0.29 -3.41
N ARG A 207 -1.48 0.86 -3.25
CA ARG A 207 -1.40 1.88 -4.30
C ARG A 207 -0.61 1.42 -5.52
N SER A 208 0.47 0.68 -5.30
CA SER A 208 1.26 0.09 -6.39
C SER A 208 0.43 -0.90 -7.20
N GLU A 209 -0.34 -1.76 -6.53
CA GLU A 209 -1.24 -2.71 -7.20
C GLU A 209 -2.36 -2.02 -7.96
N ALA A 210 -3.02 -1.02 -7.35
CA ALA A 210 -4.05 -0.24 -8.03
C ALA A 210 -3.51 0.42 -9.31
N SER A 211 -2.26 0.88 -9.29
CA SER A 211 -1.59 1.43 -10.48
C SER A 211 -1.31 0.36 -11.55
N ALA A 212 -0.88 -0.84 -11.14
CA ALA A 212 -0.66 -1.97 -12.05
C ALA A 212 -1.98 -2.44 -12.70
N LEU A 213 -3.04 -2.60 -11.92
CA LEU A 213 -4.38 -2.94 -12.42
C LEU A 213 -4.93 -1.83 -13.33
N GLY A 214 -4.71 -0.56 -13.01
CA GLY A 214 -5.07 0.57 -13.86
C GLY A 214 -4.35 0.54 -15.22
N SER A 215 -3.05 0.21 -15.22
CA SER A 215 -2.27 0.06 -16.45
C SER A 215 -2.78 -1.11 -17.31
N ASN A 216 -3.11 -2.25 -16.67
CA ASN A 216 -3.73 -3.39 -17.35
C ASN A 216 -5.10 -3.03 -17.96
N LEU A 217 -5.92 -2.25 -17.25
CA LEU A 217 -7.20 -1.77 -17.77
C LEU A 217 -7.00 -0.91 -19.02
N THR A 218 -6.02 0.00 -19.03
CA THR A 218 -5.70 0.79 -20.23
C THR A 218 -5.32 -0.10 -21.42
N ILE A 219 -4.53 -1.15 -21.21
CA ILE A 219 -4.19 -2.12 -22.27
C ILE A 219 -5.45 -2.79 -22.82
N VAL A 220 -6.35 -3.23 -21.93
CA VAL A 220 -7.61 -3.87 -22.32
C VAL A 220 -8.51 -2.93 -23.11
N GLN A 221 -8.62 -1.65 -22.70
CA GLN A 221 -9.39 -0.63 -23.40
C GLN A 221 -8.85 -0.37 -24.81
N VAL A 222 -7.53 -0.16 -24.94
CA VAL A 222 -6.89 0.04 -26.25
C VAL A 222 -7.11 -1.15 -27.18
N ARG A 223 -7.01 -2.38 -26.67
CA ARG A 223 -7.29 -3.59 -27.44
C ARG A 223 -8.76 -3.72 -27.83
N GLN A 224 -9.67 -3.37 -26.92
CA GLN A 224 -11.10 -3.35 -27.21
C GLN A 224 -11.41 -2.38 -28.36
N ASP A 225 -10.86 -1.17 -28.34
CA ASP A 225 -11.12 -0.18 -29.38
C ASP A 225 -10.47 -0.54 -30.71
N PHE A 226 -9.25 -1.09 -30.69
CA PHE A 226 -8.63 -1.65 -31.90
C PHE A 226 -9.51 -2.74 -32.52
N ASN A 227 -10.02 -3.68 -31.72
CA ASN A 227 -10.85 -4.77 -32.22
C ASN A 227 -12.19 -4.24 -32.79
N LYS A 228 -12.83 -3.26 -32.14
CA LYS A 228 -14.03 -2.61 -32.70
C LYS A 228 -13.74 -1.97 -34.06
N ASN A 229 -12.63 -1.25 -34.18
CA ASN A 229 -12.25 -0.62 -35.44
C ASN A 229 -11.93 -1.65 -36.53
N LEU A 230 -11.22 -2.73 -36.17
CA LEU A 230 -10.92 -3.82 -37.09
C LEU A 230 -12.21 -4.50 -37.57
N ILE A 231 -13.16 -4.78 -36.68
CA ILE A 231 -14.47 -5.36 -37.03
C ILE A 231 -15.19 -4.45 -38.03
N ASN A 232 -15.24 -3.14 -37.78
CA ASN A 232 -15.89 -2.20 -38.70
C ASN A 232 -15.24 -2.20 -40.09
N VAL A 233 -13.91 -2.18 -40.17
CA VAL A 233 -13.18 -2.23 -41.44
C VAL A 233 -13.43 -3.54 -42.17
N LEU A 234 -13.39 -4.68 -41.46
CA LEU A 234 -13.66 -5.99 -42.04
C LEU A 234 -15.11 -6.12 -42.53
N GLN A 235 -16.08 -5.56 -41.80
CA GLN A 235 -17.48 -5.56 -42.20
C GLN A 235 -17.74 -4.69 -43.44
N THR A 236 -17.10 -3.52 -43.54
CA THR A 236 -17.15 -2.70 -44.77
C THR A 236 -16.44 -3.41 -45.92
N GLY A 237 -15.26 -3.97 -45.69
CA GLY A 237 -14.50 -4.70 -46.70
C GLY A 237 -15.24 -5.93 -47.23
N SER A 238 -15.85 -6.72 -46.35
CA SER A 238 -16.67 -7.87 -46.76
C SER A 238 -17.88 -7.41 -47.56
N SER A 239 -18.57 -6.36 -47.10
CA SER A 239 -19.71 -5.78 -47.81
C SER A 239 -19.31 -5.34 -49.21
N ASN A 240 -18.18 -4.66 -49.39
CA ASN A 240 -17.72 -4.23 -50.71
C ASN A 240 -17.34 -5.41 -51.65
N LEU A 241 -16.91 -6.55 -51.11
CA LEU A 241 -16.59 -7.73 -51.90
C LEU A 241 -17.81 -8.57 -52.26
N THR A 242 -18.86 -8.55 -51.43
CA THR A 242 -20.04 -9.42 -51.60
C THR A 242 -21.26 -8.67 -52.14
N LEU A 243 -21.36 -7.37 -51.89
CA LEU A 243 -22.47 -6.58 -52.40
C LEU A 243 -22.27 -6.32 -53.88
N ALA A 244 -23.27 -6.70 -54.68
CA ALA A 244 -23.31 -6.35 -56.08
C ALA A 244 -23.58 -4.85 -56.25
N ASP A 245 -22.92 -4.22 -57.22
CA ASP A 245 -23.25 -2.85 -57.61
C ASP A 245 -24.60 -2.85 -58.31
N THR A 246 -25.61 -2.31 -57.64
CA THR A 246 -26.98 -2.29 -58.13
C THR A 246 -27.14 -1.51 -59.44
N ASN A 247 -26.28 -0.54 -59.73
CA ASN A 247 -26.33 0.20 -60.99
C ASN A 247 -25.81 -0.66 -62.15
N VAL A 248 -24.72 -1.40 -61.93
CA VAL A 248 -24.16 -2.31 -62.96
C VAL A 248 -25.11 -3.47 -63.20
N GLU A 249 -25.63 -4.09 -62.13
CA GLU A 249 -26.62 -5.16 -62.26
C GLU A 249 -27.91 -4.68 -62.92
N ALA A 250 -28.37 -3.46 -62.62
CA ALA A 250 -29.52 -2.86 -63.31
C ALA A 250 -29.25 -2.62 -64.81
N ALA A 251 -28.08 -2.09 -65.17
CA ALA A 251 -27.69 -1.88 -66.55
C ALA A 251 -27.55 -3.21 -67.32
N ASN A 252 -26.96 -4.23 -66.71
CA ASN A 252 -26.85 -5.58 -67.28
C ASN A 252 -28.22 -6.23 -67.46
N SER A 253 -29.12 -6.09 -66.48
CA SER A 253 -30.50 -6.58 -66.55
C SER A 253 -31.29 -5.90 -67.68
N GLN A 254 -31.12 -4.57 -67.83
CA GLN A 254 -31.73 -3.80 -68.90
C GLN A 254 -31.18 -4.22 -70.27
N ALA A 255 -29.86 -4.34 -70.40
CA ALA A 255 -29.22 -4.79 -71.63
C ALA A 255 -29.62 -6.23 -72.00
N LEU A 256 -29.76 -7.11 -71.02
CA LEU A 256 -30.25 -8.48 -71.22
C LEU A 256 -31.69 -8.49 -71.72
N SER A 257 -32.55 -7.67 -71.13
CA SER A 257 -33.95 -7.51 -71.57
C SER A 257 -34.03 -6.98 -73.01
N THR A 258 -33.18 -6.01 -73.37
CA THR A 258 -33.05 -5.53 -74.77
C THR A 258 -32.53 -6.63 -75.70
N ARG A 259 -31.51 -7.40 -75.31
CA ARG A 259 -31.02 -8.55 -76.10
C ARG A 259 -32.09 -9.63 -76.28
N GLN A 260 -32.87 -9.94 -75.25
CA GLN A 260 -33.96 -10.91 -75.33
C GLN A 260 -35.06 -10.42 -76.27
N SER A 261 -35.44 -9.14 -76.19
CA SER A 261 -36.39 -8.53 -77.13
C SER A 261 -35.88 -8.60 -78.58
N ILE A 262 -34.61 -8.26 -78.84
CA ILE A 262 -33.99 -8.38 -80.16
C ILE A 262 -33.95 -9.83 -80.63
N ALA A 263 -33.57 -10.79 -79.76
CA ALA A 263 -33.50 -12.20 -80.10
C ALA A 263 -34.89 -12.77 -80.48
N VAL A 264 -35.94 -12.37 -79.75
CA VAL A 264 -37.32 -12.75 -80.06
C VAL A 264 -37.77 -12.14 -81.39
N SER A 265 -37.50 -10.85 -81.63
CA SER A 265 -37.81 -10.20 -82.91
C SER A 265 -37.02 -10.79 -84.09
N ALA A 266 -35.74 -11.11 -83.89
CA ALA A 266 -34.90 -11.75 -84.90
C ALA A 266 -35.39 -13.18 -85.20
N LEU A 267 -35.83 -13.94 -84.19
CA LEU A 267 -36.44 -15.24 -84.38
C LEU A 267 -37.80 -15.14 -85.10
N SER A 268 -38.63 -14.14 -84.79
CA SER A 268 -39.89 -13.94 -85.52
C SER A 268 -39.63 -13.56 -86.98
N LEU A 269 -38.64 -12.69 -87.25
CA LEU A 269 -38.20 -12.33 -88.59
C LEU A 269 -37.62 -13.52 -89.35
N ALA A 270 -36.82 -14.37 -88.70
CA ALA A 270 -36.29 -15.60 -89.31
C ALA A 270 -37.41 -16.59 -89.66
N ASN A 271 -38.40 -16.77 -88.77
CA ASN A 271 -39.58 -17.60 -89.05
C ASN A 271 -40.44 -17.02 -90.18
N GLN A 272 -40.65 -15.70 -90.22
CA GLN A 272 -41.33 -15.02 -91.33
C GLN A 272 -40.56 -15.18 -92.64
N SER A 273 -39.23 -15.02 -92.63
CA SER A 273 -38.37 -15.23 -93.79
C SER A 273 -38.44 -16.67 -94.31
N GLN A 274 -38.40 -17.67 -93.43
CA GLN A 274 -38.56 -19.08 -93.81
C GLN A 274 -39.96 -19.35 -94.42
N GLN A 275 -41.02 -18.73 -93.89
CA GLN A 275 -42.36 -18.82 -94.48
C GLN A 275 -42.46 -18.12 -95.84
N SER A 276 -41.86 -16.94 -96.02
CA SER A 276 -41.82 -16.23 -97.31
C SER A 276 -41.03 -16.99 -98.37
N VAL A 277 -39.92 -17.64 -98.00
CA VAL A 277 -39.18 -18.54 -98.91
C VAL A 277 -40.03 -19.75 -99.29
N LEU A 278 -40.76 -20.33 -98.35
CA LEU A 278 -41.67 -21.44 -98.63
C LEU A 278 -42.85 -21.03 -99.54
N GLN A 279 -43.28 -19.77 -99.47
CA GLN A 279 -44.34 -19.21 -100.33
C GLN A 279 -43.85 -18.91 -101.75
N LEU A 280 -42.54 -18.65 -101.93
CA LEU A 280 -41.88 -18.47 -103.23
C LEU A 280 -41.59 -19.80 -103.96
N LEU A 281 -41.43 -20.89 -103.21
CA LEU A 281 -41.19 -22.25 -103.72
C LEU A 281 -42.49 -23.04 -103.98
N ARG A 282 -43.65 -22.37 -103.94
CA ARG A 282 -44.98 -22.95 -104.19
C ARG A 282 -45.58 -22.44 -105.48
#